data_AF-A0A1M7YWS8-F1
#
_entry.id   AF-A0A1M7YWS8-F1
#
_cell.length_a   1.000
_cell.length_b   1.000
_cell.length_c   1.000
_cell.angle_alpha   90.00
_cell.angle_beta   90.00
_cell.angle_gamma   90.00
#
_symmetry.space_group_name_H-M   'P 1'
#
loop_
_entity.id
_entity.type
_entity.pdbx_description
1 polymer ?
#
loop_
_entity_poly.entity_id
_entity_poly.type
_entity_poly.pdbx_seq_one_letter_code
_entity_poly.pdbx_strand_id
1 'polypeptide(L)'
;MKFRLFIAFSLLFALALPSVAGAAEQNVWYLAQAADKFRQGFIRVTNLSGISGSIQLYGMDHKGKKTEIVTLKIRPQQTITLNSADIENGNQSKGLKKGIGPGTENWRLVLNSKLDFRVNSYERTEDGLVISLHDIVKSKEGRFDVPFFNPGSNKNQISVLRVYNVDDKRATVRITGKDDEGRSFGPVILSVTAKHIAEITAEELEKGSNIDLSSGLGDGSGKWRLSVTSKENIRLMSLLKDNKGHVSNLSSDAADDSHLSLYSRNFANGGVIPDRFACTDVGGYNQSPEFFWSNAPVNTEKFVLIMDDEIAPCGVHSDSCPHWSVVNIPVGVRTLKENTVVSSFGATENLDGYFGPCSKSNHAYSFTLYALGYGAPDISATMLGQNGITRSMFESSYQAFILDKTTLMGVYRVAPGKKKHKVK
;
A
#
# COMPACT_ATOMS: atom_id res chain seq x y z
N MET A 1 -66.77 -26.63 26.37
CA MET A 1 -66.16 -25.45 27.03
C MET A 1 -64.85 -25.12 26.33
N LYS A 2 -64.80 -23.99 25.60
CA LYS A 2 -63.59 -23.46 24.97
C LYS A 2 -63.02 -22.37 25.89
N PHE A 3 -61.80 -22.53 26.39
CA PHE A 3 -61.01 -21.44 26.96
C PHE A 3 -59.78 -21.25 26.06
N ARG A 4 -59.68 -20.09 25.40
CA ARG A 4 -58.45 -19.63 24.74
C ARG A 4 -57.80 -18.61 25.66
N LEU A 5 -56.60 -18.93 26.13
CA LEU A 5 -55.74 -18.07 26.93
C LEU A 5 -55.03 -17.08 25.99
N PHE A 6 -55.26 -15.78 26.14
CA PHE A 6 -54.49 -14.73 25.47
C PHE A 6 -53.25 -14.42 26.32
N ILE A 7 -52.06 -14.72 25.81
CA ILE A 7 -50.79 -14.28 26.37
C ILE A 7 -50.39 -12.99 25.64
N ALA A 8 -50.34 -11.88 26.36
CA ALA A 8 -49.85 -10.60 25.85
C ALA A 8 -48.31 -10.62 25.81
N PHE A 9 -47.73 -10.53 24.62
CA PHE A 9 -46.29 -10.33 24.43
C PHE A 9 -45.98 -8.84 24.52
N SER A 10 -45.37 -8.40 25.62
CA SER A 10 -44.79 -7.06 25.72
C SER A 10 -43.45 -7.05 25.00
N LEU A 11 -43.36 -6.35 23.85
CA LEU A 11 -42.08 -6.07 23.20
C LEU A 11 -41.33 -5.01 24.02
N LEU A 12 -40.31 -5.43 24.77
CA LEU A 12 -39.27 -4.51 25.25
C LEU A 12 -38.36 -4.16 24.07
N PHE A 13 -38.46 -2.93 23.57
CA PHE A 13 -37.48 -2.37 22.64
C PHE A 13 -36.21 -2.01 23.45
N ALA A 14 -35.23 -2.91 23.45
CA ALA A 14 -33.90 -2.58 23.94
C ALA A 14 -33.24 -1.64 22.93
N LEU A 15 -33.20 -0.33 23.24
CA LEU A 15 -32.34 0.61 22.55
C LEU A 15 -30.88 0.17 22.77
N ALA A 16 -30.29 -0.47 21.76
CA ALA A 16 -28.86 -0.67 21.70
C ALA A 16 -28.20 0.71 21.61
N LEU A 17 -27.55 1.12 22.70
CA LEU A 17 -26.64 2.26 22.69
C LEU A 17 -25.54 1.99 21.65
N PRO A 18 -25.18 2.98 20.80
CA PRO A 18 -24.06 2.80 19.88
C PRO A 18 -22.78 2.57 20.69
N SER A 19 -22.09 1.48 20.38
CA SER A 19 -20.78 1.16 20.96
C SER A 19 -19.79 2.28 20.64
N VAL A 20 -19.26 2.92 21.68
CA VAL A 20 -18.17 3.89 21.55
C VAL A 20 -16.97 3.19 20.90
N ALA A 21 -16.46 3.75 19.80
CA ALA A 21 -15.32 3.25 19.04
C ALA A 21 -14.14 2.88 19.97
N GLY A 22 -13.69 1.62 19.84
CA GLY A 22 -12.59 1.04 20.60
C GLY A 22 -11.25 1.69 20.27
N ALA A 23 -10.33 1.63 21.23
CA ALA A 23 -8.98 2.16 21.07
C ALA A 23 -8.24 1.49 19.89
N ALA A 24 -7.55 2.28 19.07
CA ALA A 24 -6.74 1.79 17.97
C ALA A 24 -5.42 1.22 18.52
N GLU A 25 -5.18 -0.07 18.28
CA GLU A 25 -3.88 -0.70 18.55
C GLU A 25 -3.01 -0.65 17.28
N GLN A 26 -1.77 -0.22 17.41
CA GLN A 26 -0.77 -0.26 16.35
C GLN A 26 0.50 -0.95 16.82
N ASN A 27 1.15 -1.64 15.89
CA ASN A 27 2.30 -2.49 16.16
C ASN A 27 3.53 -1.98 15.40
N VAL A 28 4.67 -1.99 16.08
CA VAL A 28 5.99 -1.85 15.47
C VAL A 28 6.65 -3.21 15.54
N TRP A 29 6.82 -3.87 14.38
CA TRP A 29 7.25 -5.26 14.30
C TRP A 29 8.76 -5.45 14.46
N TYR A 30 9.51 -4.38 14.25
CA TYR A 30 10.95 -4.33 14.42
C TYR A 30 11.39 -2.94 14.87
N LEU A 31 12.22 -2.90 15.91
CA LEU A 31 12.96 -1.73 16.34
C LEU A 31 14.27 -2.17 17.00
N ALA A 32 15.40 -1.63 16.53
CA ALA A 32 16.68 -1.90 17.16
C ALA A 32 16.71 -1.40 18.62
N GLN A 33 17.33 -2.18 19.50
CA GLN A 33 17.53 -1.80 20.91
C GLN A 33 18.49 -0.62 21.07
N ALA A 34 18.47 0.05 22.23
CA ALA A 34 19.34 1.21 22.47
C ALA A 34 20.83 0.85 22.59
N ALA A 35 21.14 -0.39 22.96
CA ALA A 35 22.52 -0.88 23.09
C ALA A 35 23.19 -1.24 21.75
N ASP A 36 22.46 -1.20 20.62
CA ASP A 36 23.05 -1.43 19.30
C ASP A 36 23.99 -0.26 18.95
N LYS A 37 25.26 -0.59 18.72
CA LYS A 37 26.30 0.43 18.47
C LYS A 37 26.33 0.91 17.04
N PHE A 38 25.83 0.12 16.10
CA PHE A 38 25.93 0.40 14.67
C PHE A 38 24.69 1.11 14.14
N ARG A 39 23.57 0.99 14.87
CA ARG A 39 22.24 1.34 14.37
C ARG A 39 21.40 1.94 15.47
N GLN A 40 20.62 2.95 15.12
CA GLN A 40 19.63 3.54 16.00
C GLN A 40 18.23 3.33 15.43
N GLY A 41 17.41 2.55 16.16
CA GLY A 41 15.98 2.47 15.89
C GLY A 41 15.27 3.76 16.33
N PHE A 42 14.26 4.18 15.59
CA PHE A 42 13.33 5.22 16.05
C PHE A 42 11.95 5.05 15.46
N ILE A 43 10.96 5.54 16.19
CA ILE A 43 9.56 5.59 15.76
C ILE A 43 9.10 7.04 15.62
N ARG A 44 8.20 7.27 14.67
CA ARG A 44 7.45 8.52 14.54
C ARG A 44 6.00 8.25 14.87
N VAL A 45 5.51 8.87 15.94
CA VAL A 45 4.13 8.77 16.41
C VAL A 45 3.41 10.07 16.07
N THR A 46 2.38 10.01 15.24
CA THR A 46 1.59 11.18 14.82
C THR A 46 0.18 11.04 15.36
N ASN A 47 -0.27 11.99 16.16
CA ASN A 47 -1.68 12.09 16.55
C ASN A 47 -2.46 12.77 15.42
N LEU A 48 -3.33 12.03 14.73
CA LEU A 48 -4.13 12.53 13.62
C LEU A 48 -5.45 13.16 14.09
N SER A 49 -5.78 13.04 15.37
CA SER A 49 -6.98 13.63 15.95
C SER A 49 -6.85 15.13 16.24
N GLY A 50 -8.01 15.79 16.39
CA GLY A 50 -8.11 17.19 16.83
C GLY A 50 -7.98 17.41 18.34
N ILE A 51 -7.71 16.35 19.13
CA ILE A 51 -7.66 16.42 20.59
C ILE A 51 -6.31 15.94 21.15
N SER A 52 -5.94 16.46 22.33
CA SER A 52 -4.78 15.94 23.07
C SER A 52 -5.16 14.60 23.71
N GLY A 53 -4.17 13.77 23.97
CA GLY A 53 -4.40 12.57 24.75
C GLY A 53 -3.13 11.83 25.11
N SER A 54 -3.29 10.53 25.31
CA SER A 54 -2.24 9.65 25.78
C SER A 54 -2.26 8.34 25.01
N ILE A 55 -1.07 7.88 24.64
CA ILE A 55 -0.86 6.61 23.97
C ILE A 55 -0.16 5.70 24.97
N GLN A 56 -0.76 4.55 25.27
CA GLN A 56 -0.13 3.49 26.03
C GLN A 56 0.88 2.78 25.14
N LEU A 57 2.09 2.57 25.62
CA LEU A 57 3.17 1.93 24.89
C LEU A 57 3.80 0.85 25.77
N TYR A 58 4.09 -0.30 25.20
CA TYR A 58 4.87 -1.34 25.86
C TYR A 58 5.67 -2.14 24.82
N GLY A 59 6.77 -2.73 25.27
CA GLY A 59 7.57 -3.65 24.48
C GLY A 59 7.16 -5.11 24.67
N MET A 60 7.45 -5.93 23.67
CA MET A 60 7.49 -7.38 23.78
C MET A 60 8.87 -7.87 23.34
N ASP A 61 9.44 -8.80 24.11
CA ASP A 61 10.64 -9.55 23.69
C ASP A 61 10.28 -10.67 22.69
N HIS A 62 11.28 -11.38 22.17
CA HIS A 62 11.06 -12.47 21.20
C HIS A 62 10.26 -13.64 21.78
N LYS A 63 10.21 -13.80 23.11
CA LYS A 63 9.44 -14.84 23.81
C LYS A 63 7.99 -14.42 24.06
N GLY A 64 7.60 -13.22 23.60
CA GLY A 64 6.27 -12.65 23.82
C GLY A 64 6.08 -12.09 25.23
N LYS A 65 7.15 -11.96 26.03
CA LYS A 65 7.06 -11.36 27.37
C LYS A 65 6.86 -9.86 27.24
N LYS A 66 5.81 -9.38 27.90
CA LYS A 66 5.41 -7.97 27.91
C LYS A 66 6.22 -7.16 28.94
N THR A 67 6.67 -5.96 28.58
CA THR A 67 7.22 -4.99 29.53
C THR A 67 6.11 -4.29 30.33
N GLU A 68 6.48 -3.43 31.27
CA GLU A 68 5.51 -2.49 31.84
C GLU A 68 4.93 -1.57 30.76
N ILE A 69 3.67 -1.15 30.97
CA ILE A 69 3.00 -0.17 30.11
C ILE A 69 3.41 1.23 30.56
N VAL A 70 3.95 2.00 29.62
CA VAL A 70 4.27 3.42 29.80
C VAL A 70 3.31 4.29 28.99
N THR A 71 3.27 5.58 29.29
CA THR A 71 2.34 6.52 28.66
C THR A 71 3.09 7.65 27.97
N LEU A 72 2.82 7.82 26.68
CA LEU A 72 3.25 8.94 25.86
C LEU A 72 2.13 9.98 25.80
N LYS A 73 2.39 11.20 26.26
CA LYS A 73 1.46 12.34 26.07
C LYS A 73 1.71 13.01 24.71
N ILE A 74 0.63 13.31 23.99
CA ILE A 74 0.71 13.90 22.65
C ILE A 74 -0.41 14.93 22.43
N ARG A 75 -0.07 16.07 21.82
CA ARG A 75 -0.99 17.16 21.46
C ARG A 75 -1.73 16.85 20.15
N PRO A 76 -2.80 17.59 19.79
CA PRO A 76 -3.49 17.41 18.50
C PRO A 76 -2.51 17.63 17.35
N GLN A 77 -2.61 16.82 16.29
CA GLN A 77 -1.80 16.95 15.06
C GLN A 77 -0.28 16.88 15.28
N GLN A 78 0.17 16.55 16.49
CA GLN A 78 1.59 16.53 16.82
C GLN A 78 2.22 15.23 16.33
N THR A 79 3.43 15.34 15.77
CA THR A 79 4.33 14.20 15.58
C THR A 79 5.45 14.23 16.62
N ILE A 80 5.68 13.11 17.30
CA ILE A 80 6.78 12.89 18.23
C ILE A 80 7.69 11.81 17.66
N THR A 81 8.99 12.08 17.64
CA THR A 81 10.00 11.09 17.25
C THR A 81 10.72 10.57 18.48
N LEU A 82 10.60 9.27 18.76
CA LEU A 82 11.26 8.59 19.88
C LEU A 82 12.31 7.63 19.31
N ASN A 83 13.57 7.81 19.68
CA ASN A 83 14.59 6.81 19.37
C ASN A 83 14.59 5.67 20.40
N SER A 84 15.34 4.61 20.13
CA SER A 84 15.45 3.44 21.00
C SER A 84 15.86 3.81 22.43
N ALA A 85 16.77 4.78 22.62
CA ALA A 85 17.15 5.28 23.95
C ALA A 85 16.01 6.04 24.65
N ASP A 86 15.23 6.85 23.93
CA ASP A 86 14.04 7.52 24.47
C ASP A 86 13.01 6.49 24.94
N ILE A 87 12.85 5.39 24.20
CA ILE A 87 11.88 4.33 24.47
C ILE A 87 12.30 3.50 25.69
N GLU A 88 13.56 3.09 25.77
CA GLU A 88 14.07 2.27 26.86
C GLU A 88 14.23 3.06 28.17
N ASN A 89 14.70 4.30 28.10
CA ASN A 89 15.00 5.12 29.28
C ASN A 89 13.89 6.12 29.64
N GLY A 90 13.03 6.47 28.69
CA GLY A 90 12.07 7.56 28.81
C GLY A 90 12.66 8.90 28.33
N ASN A 91 11.79 9.82 27.92
CA ASN A 91 12.15 11.19 27.59
C ASN A 91 11.01 12.15 27.92
N GLN A 92 11.13 12.85 29.05
CA GLN A 92 10.08 13.75 29.55
C GLN A 92 9.80 14.92 28.60
N SER A 93 10.82 15.44 27.90
CA SER A 93 10.65 16.56 26.96
C SER A 93 9.81 16.16 25.74
N LYS A 94 9.83 14.86 25.40
CA LYS A 94 9.02 14.25 24.34
C LYS A 94 7.73 13.61 24.85
N GLY A 95 7.33 13.89 26.10
CA GLY A 95 6.06 13.41 26.66
C GLY A 95 6.06 11.96 27.15
N LEU A 96 7.20 11.26 27.15
CA LEU A 96 7.35 9.89 27.66
C LEU A 96 8.05 9.93 29.02
N LYS A 97 7.29 9.89 30.12
CA LYS A 97 7.86 10.09 31.46
C LYS A 97 8.78 8.98 31.95
N LYS A 98 8.49 7.75 31.54
CA LYS A 98 9.18 6.52 31.94
C LYS A 98 9.41 5.69 30.68
N GLY A 99 10.58 5.08 30.56
CA GLY A 99 10.86 4.11 29.50
C GLY A 99 10.41 2.69 29.85
N ILE A 100 10.48 1.80 28.87
CA ILE A 100 10.08 0.39 29.01
C ILE A 100 11.17 -0.50 29.65
N GLY A 101 12.35 0.07 29.92
CA GLY A 101 13.53 -0.66 30.39
C GLY A 101 14.45 -1.10 29.25
N PRO A 102 15.67 -1.58 29.58
CA PRO A 102 16.65 -1.98 28.58
C PRO A 102 16.20 -3.21 27.80
N GLY A 103 16.48 -3.22 26.50
CA GLY A 103 16.30 -4.39 25.64
C GLY A 103 17.49 -5.34 25.76
N THR A 104 17.22 -6.63 25.58
CA THR A 104 18.27 -7.63 25.31
C THR A 104 18.36 -7.99 23.83
N GLU A 105 17.33 -7.63 23.05
CA GLU A 105 17.23 -7.84 21.60
C GLU A 105 16.35 -6.74 20.95
N ASN A 106 16.13 -6.84 19.64
CA ASN A 106 15.23 -5.96 18.90
C ASN A 106 13.79 -6.05 19.41
N TRP A 107 13.18 -4.90 19.63
CA TRP A 107 11.84 -4.78 20.17
C TRP A 107 10.76 -5.03 19.13
N ARG A 108 9.66 -5.62 19.59
CA ARG A 108 8.33 -5.31 19.08
C ARG A 108 7.68 -4.32 20.04
N LEU A 109 7.09 -3.25 19.52
CA LEU A 109 6.30 -2.33 20.33
C LEU A 109 4.82 -2.44 20.01
N VAL A 110 4.00 -2.27 21.03
CA VAL A 110 2.56 -2.15 20.89
C VAL A 110 2.13 -0.81 21.47
N LEU A 111 1.40 -0.04 20.67
CA LEU A 111 0.87 1.26 21.01
C LEU A 111 -0.66 1.18 20.98
N ASN A 112 -1.33 1.70 22.01
CA ASN A 112 -2.78 1.65 22.12
C ASN A 112 -3.33 2.99 22.62
N SER A 113 -4.33 3.53 21.93
CA SER A 113 -5.02 4.76 22.35
C SER A 113 -6.41 4.88 21.75
N LYS A 114 -7.28 5.65 22.42
CA LYS A 114 -8.55 6.11 21.84
C LYS A 114 -8.38 7.21 20.79
N LEU A 115 -7.19 7.80 20.67
CA LEU A 115 -6.86 8.76 19.63
C LEU A 115 -6.81 8.06 18.27
N ASP A 116 -7.13 8.80 17.22
CA ASP A 116 -6.66 8.45 15.88
C ASP A 116 -5.19 8.85 15.78
N PHE A 117 -4.30 7.87 15.60
CA PHE A 117 -2.86 8.09 15.53
C PHE A 117 -2.21 7.16 14.50
N ARG A 118 -0.95 7.43 14.16
CA ARG A 118 -0.13 6.58 13.29
C ARG A 118 1.26 6.40 13.90
N VAL A 119 1.82 5.20 13.81
CA VAL A 119 3.22 4.93 14.12
C VAL A 119 3.96 4.37 12.90
N ASN A 120 5.13 4.91 12.62
CA ASN A 120 6.08 4.40 11.63
C ASN A 120 7.40 4.11 12.32
N SER A 121 8.09 3.04 11.93
CA SER A 121 9.41 2.68 12.43
C SER A 121 10.48 2.82 11.36
N TYR A 122 11.65 3.22 11.82
CA TYR A 122 12.82 3.47 11.01
C TYR A 122 14.07 3.01 11.74
N GLU A 123 15.12 2.81 10.96
CA GLU A 123 16.47 2.64 11.44
C GLU A 123 17.37 3.68 10.79
N ARG A 124 18.32 4.19 11.56
CA ARG A 124 19.40 5.05 11.08
C ARG A 124 20.74 4.42 11.39
N THR A 125 21.60 4.36 10.39
CA THR A 125 22.98 3.87 10.46
C THR A 125 23.95 4.99 10.86
N GLU A 126 25.19 4.64 11.23
CA GLU A 126 26.22 5.63 11.61
C GLU A 126 26.55 6.63 10.49
N ASP A 127 26.50 6.20 9.22
CA ASP A 127 26.72 7.05 8.05
C ASP A 127 25.51 7.93 7.67
N GLY A 128 24.41 7.82 8.43
CA GLY A 128 23.24 8.68 8.31
C GLY A 128 22.16 8.19 7.35
N LEU A 129 22.32 7.01 6.73
CA LEU A 129 21.26 6.37 5.94
C LEU A 129 20.05 6.07 6.85
N VAL A 130 18.85 6.33 6.35
CA VAL A 130 17.58 6.06 7.04
C VAL A 130 16.74 5.08 6.23
N ILE A 131 16.28 4.02 6.88
CA ILE A 131 15.53 2.93 6.26
C ILE A 131 14.20 2.74 6.98
N SER A 132 13.13 2.51 6.22
CA SER A 132 11.80 2.14 6.74
C SER A 132 11.78 0.68 7.22
N LEU A 133 11.26 0.42 8.42
CA LEU A 133 11.16 -0.93 8.98
C LEU A 133 9.74 -1.31 9.42
N HIS A 134 8.71 -0.56 9.00
CA HIS A 134 7.33 -0.80 9.44
C HIS A 134 6.53 -1.75 8.54
N ASP A 135 7.01 -2.01 7.33
CA ASP A 135 6.32 -2.85 6.36
C ASP A 135 6.40 -4.34 6.71
N ILE A 136 5.33 -5.05 6.38
CA ILE A 136 5.21 -6.51 6.47
C ILE A 136 4.86 -7.05 5.07
N VAL A 137 5.20 -8.30 4.81
CA VAL A 137 4.78 -8.97 3.57
C VAL A 137 3.26 -9.06 3.58
N LYS A 138 2.63 -8.53 2.54
CA LYS A 138 1.17 -8.58 2.39
C LYS A 138 0.74 -10.03 2.20
N SER A 139 -0.35 -10.41 2.85
CA SER A 139 -0.93 -11.74 2.70
C SER A 139 -2.18 -11.71 1.83
N LYS A 140 -2.32 -12.67 0.92
CA LYS A 140 -3.59 -12.99 0.25
C LYS A 140 -4.03 -14.38 0.69
N GLU A 141 -5.15 -14.47 1.40
CA GLU A 141 -5.71 -15.76 1.89
C GLU A 141 -4.70 -16.61 2.70
N GLY A 142 -3.88 -15.96 3.53
CA GLY A 142 -2.87 -16.65 4.35
C GLY A 142 -1.59 -17.07 3.60
N ARG A 143 -1.47 -16.71 2.31
CA ARG A 143 -0.25 -16.83 1.51
C ARG A 143 0.50 -15.50 1.45
N PHE A 144 1.81 -15.57 1.62
CA PHE A 144 2.76 -14.48 1.55
C PHE A 144 3.79 -14.81 0.46
N ASP A 145 4.01 -13.88 -0.47
CA ASP A 145 4.99 -14.05 -1.54
C ASP A 145 6.22 -13.18 -1.24
N VAL A 146 7.39 -13.81 -1.13
CA VAL A 146 8.68 -13.14 -0.92
C VAL A 146 9.47 -13.23 -2.23
N PRO A 147 9.47 -12.16 -3.05
CA PRO A 147 10.00 -12.21 -4.42
C PRO A 147 11.53 -12.22 -4.48
N PHE A 148 12.19 -11.79 -3.41
CA PHE A 148 13.64 -11.72 -3.32
C PHE A 148 14.11 -12.25 -1.97
N PHE A 149 14.98 -13.25 -2.01
CA PHE A 149 15.66 -13.78 -0.84
C PHE A 149 17.01 -14.36 -1.29
N ASN A 150 18.12 -13.90 -0.72
CA ASN A 150 19.45 -14.37 -1.13
C ASN A 150 19.67 -15.84 -0.75
N PRO A 151 20.53 -16.57 -1.49
CA PRO A 151 20.96 -17.89 -1.05
C PRO A 151 21.82 -17.80 0.21
N GLY A 152 21.83 -18.85 1.03
CA GLY A 152 22.60 -18.95 2.27
C GLY A 152 24.11 -18.97 2.06
N SER A 153 24.56 -19.22 0.83
CA SER A 153 25.95 -19.03 0.40
C SER A 153 26.38 -17.56 0.36
N ASN A 154 25.44 -16.59 0.30
CA ASN A 154 25.75 -15.17 0.30
C ASN A 154 26.05 -14.65 1.73
N LYS A 155 27.34 -14.57 2.06
CA LYS A 155 27.80 -14.13 3.39
C LYS A 155 27.87 -12.61 3.59
N ASN A 156 27.84 -11.83 2.49
CA ASN A 156 27.92 -10.38 2.57
C ASN A 156 26.54 -9.73 2.79
N GLN A 157 25.48 -10.42 2.37
CA GLN A 157 24.10 -9.96 2.44
C GLN A 157 23.20 -11.14 2.82
N ILE A 158 22.99 -11.29 4.13
CA ILE A 158 22.26 -12.39 4.74
C ILE A 158 20.77 -12.06 4.75
N SER A 159 19.98 -12.80 3.99
CA SER A 159 18.53 -12.69 4.06
C SER A 159 17.98 -13.39 5.30
N VAL A 160 16.97 -12.79 5.92
CA VAL A 160 16.31 -13.29 7.14
C VAL A 160 14.80 -13.20 6.97
N LEU A 161 14.09 -14.32 7.15
CA LEU A 161 12.64 -14.33 7.33
C LEU A 161 12.35 -14.16 8.82
N ARG A 162 11.63 -13.11 9.18
CA ARG A 162 11.12 -12.90 10.54
C ARG A 162 9.62 -13.18 10.57
N VAL A 163 9.23 -14.24 11.25
CA VAL A 163 7.84 -14.72 11.34
C VAL A 163 7.33 -14.52 12.76
N TYR A 164 6.31 -13.68 12.91
CA TYR A 164 5.62 -13.49 14.19
C TYR A 164 4.27 -14.20 14.18
N ASN A 165 4.05 -15.06 15.16
CA ASN A 165 2.75 -15.67 15.39
C ASN A 165 1.85 -14.73 16.22
N VAL A 166 0.81 -14.20 15.60
CA VAL A 166 -0.13 -13.28 16.26
C VAL A 166 -1.04 -14.02 17.24
N ASP A 167 -1.32 -15.29 17.00
CA ASP A 167 -2.31 -16.05 17.75
C ASP A 167 -1.77 -16.53 19.11
N ASP A 168 -2.71 -16.89 20.00
CA ASP A 168 -2.45 -17.50 21.31
C ASP A 168 -2.22 -19.02 21.24
N LYS A 169 -2.22 -19.58 20.02
CA LYS A 169 -1.93 -20.98 19.73
C LYS A 169 -0.72 -21.07 18.78
N ARG A 170 -0.10 -22.24 18.70
CA ARG A 170 0.99 -22.50 17.75
C ARG A 170 0.53 -22.32 16.31
N ALA A 171 1.36 -21.69 15.49
CA ALA A 171 1.20 -21.58 14.05
C ALA A 171 2.07 -22.60 13.32
N THR A 172 1.52 -23.23 12.29
CA THR A 172 2.27 -24.11 11.39
C THR A 172 2.42 -23.42 10.04
N VAL A 173 3.65 -23.06 9.71
CA VAL A 173 3.98 -22.25 8.54
C VAL A 173 4.66 -23.14 7.50
N ARG A 174 4.11 -23.21 6.29
CA ARG A 174 4.65 -23.98 5.18
C ARG A 174 5.43 -23.06 4.25
N ILE A 175 6.69 -23.38 3.98
CA ILE A 175 7.58 -22.59 3.12
C ILE A 175 7.97 -23.43 1.91
N THR A 176 7.77 -22.89 0.71
CA THR A 176 8.28 -23.45 -0.55
C THR A 176 9.14 -22.42 -1.25
N GLY A 177 10.21 -22.86 -1.92
CA GLY A 177 11.12 -21.98 -2.65
C GLY A 177 11.15 -22.30 -4.13
N LYS A 178 11.33 -21.28 -4.97
CA LYS A 178 11.66 -21.41 -6.38
C LYS A 178 12.97 -20.68 -6.62
N ASP A 179 13.98 -21.37 -7.14
CA ASP A 179 15.28 -20.78 -7.46
C ASP A 179 15.22 -19.98 -8.78
N ASP A 180 16.33 -19.38 -9.23
CA ASP A 180 16.34 -18.55 -10.44
C ASP A 180 16.26 -19.36 -11.74
N GLU A 181 16.68 -20.62 -11.72
CA GLU A 181 16.44 -21.59 -12.82
C GLU A 181 14.98 -22.03 -12.89
N GLY A 182 14.18 -21.68 -11.88
CA GLY A 182 12.77 -21.97 -11.82
C GLY A 182 12.43 -23.35 -11.26
N ARG A 183 13.38 -24.04 -10.63
CA ARG A 183 13.15 -25.30 -9.92
C ARG A 183 12.47 -25.01 -8.59
N SER A 184 11.56 -25.91 -8.20
CA SER A 184 10.78 -25.79 -6.96
C SER A 184 11.33 -26.70 -5.87
N PHE A 185 11.38 -26.20 -4.65
CA PHE A 185 11.93 -26.86 -3.47
C PHE A 185 10.96 -26.76 -2.28
N GLY A 186 11.12 -27.70 -1.34
CA GLY A 186 10.25 -27.85 -0.18
C GLY A 186 9.02 -28.73 -0.46
N PRO A 187 8.03 -28.72 0.45
CA PRO A 187 7.87 -27.80 1.57
C PRO A 187 8.86 -28.03 2.71
N VAL A 188 9.22 -26.94 3.38
CA VAL A 188 9.74 -26.94 4.75
C VAL A 188 8.61 -26.50 5.68
N ILE A 189 8.52 -27.12 6.86
CA ILE A 189 7.54 -26.74 7.88
C ILE A 189 8.28 -25.98 8.99
N LEU A 190 7.81 -24.76 9.27
CA LEU A 190 8.23 -23.91 10.37
C LEU A 190 7.14 -23.93 11.47
N SER A 191 7.54 -24.19 12.72
CA SER A 191 6.64 -24.29 13.86
C SER A 191 6.85 -23.12 14.82
N VAL A 192 5.95 -22.13 14.80
CA VAL A 192 6.08 -20.92 15.64
C VAL A 192 5.13 -21.01 16.83
N THR A 193 5.67 -21.02 18.05
CA THR A 193 4.86 -21.04 19.29
C THR A 193 4.00 -19.78 19.43
N ALA A 194 3.03 -19.80 20.34
CA ALA A 194 2.11 -18.67 20.56
C ALA A 194 2.88 -17.40 20.94
N LYS A 195 2.53 -16.26 20.31
CA LYS A 195 3.16 -14.95 20.53
C LYS A 195 4.69 -14.91 20.36
N HIS A 196 5.27 -15.90 19.70
CA HIS A 196 6.70 -16.00 19.47
C HIS A 196 7.13 -15.42 18.12
N ILE A 197 8.38 -14.99 18.04
CA ILE A 197 9.03 -14.55 16.81
C ILE A 197 10.13 -15.54 16.46
N ALA A 198 10.01 -16.16 15.29
CA ALA A 198 11.09 -16.93 14.67
C ALA A 198 11.85 -16.07 13.66
N GLU A 199 13.18 -15.99 13.77
CA GLU A 199 14.05 -15.41 12.74
C GLU A 199 14.85 -16.54 12.08
N ILE A 200 14.68 -16.71 10.77
CA ILE A 200 15.33 -17.77 9.99
C ILE A 200 16.22 -17.12 8.93
N THR A 201 17.52 -17.32 9.02
CA THR A 201 18.47 -16.91 7.99
C THR A 201 18.35 -17.80 6.74
N ALA A 202 18.81 -17.30 5.58
CA ALA A 202 18.84 -18.09 4.35
C ALA A 202 19.64 -19.38 4.47
N GLU A 203 20.78 -19.34 5.14
CA GLU A 203 21.59 -20.53 5.39
C GLU A 203 20.87 -21.55 6.27
N GLU A 204 20.18 -21.09 7.32
CA GLU A 204 19.39 -21.99 8.18
C GLU A 204 18.21 -22.60 7.41
N LEU A 205 17.57 -21.84 6.52
CA LEU A 205 16.46 -22.32 5.71
C LEU A 205 16.90 -23.36 4.67
N GLU A 206 18.06 -23.16 4.04
CA GLU A 206 18.64 -24.12 3.09
C GLU A 206 19.07 -25.41 3.78
N LYS A 207 19.78 -25.29 4.91
CA LYS A 207 20.33 -26.42 5.67
C LYS A 207 19.31 -27.12 6.57
N GLY A 208 18.22 -26.44 6.92
CA GLY A 208 17.28 -26.91 7.94
C GLY A 208 17.88 -26.93 9.35
N SER A 209 18.82 -26.04 9.65
CA SER A 209 19.58 -26.07 10.91
C SER A 209 18.93 -25.30 12.05
N ASN A 210 17.88 -24.52 11.79
CA ASN A 210 17.15 -23.82 12.84
C ASN A 210 16.16 -24.75 13.54
N ILE A 211 16.06 -24.63 14.87
CA ILE A 211 15.26 -25.53 15.72
C ILE A 211 13.75 -25.49 15.41
N ASP A 212 13.26 -24.39 14.84
CA ASP A 212 11.84 -24.24 14.50
C ASP A 212 11.49 -24.89 13.16
N LEU A 213 12.48 -25.36 12.39
CA LEU A 213 12.30 -25.99 11.08
C LEU A 213 12.27 -27.52 11.15
N SER A 214 11.43 -28.14 10.33
CA SER A 214 11.38 -29.60 10.17
C SER A 214 12.50 -30.18 9.31
N SER A 215 13.02 -29.38 8.38
CA SER A 215 13.97 -29.77 7.33
C SER A 215 14.53 -28.53 6.63
N GLY A 216 15.42 -28.71 5.65
CA GLY A 216 15.93 -27.64 4.80
C GLY A 216 15.31 -27.64 3.40
N LEU A 217 15.39 -26.51 2.68
CA LEU A 217 15.05 -26.45 1.25
C LEU A 217 16.07 -27.18 0.38
N GLY A 218 17.32 -27.29 0.83
CA GLY A 218 18.47 -27.70 0.03
C GLY A 218 19.10 -26.54 -0.74
N ASP A 219 20.25 -26.80 -1.35
CA ASP A 219 20.99 -25.82 -2.13
C ASP A 219 20.30 -25.59 -3.50
N GLY A 220 19.94 -24.35 -3.80
CA GLY A 220 19.38 -23.93 -5.08
C GLY A 220 20.41 -23.22 -5.97
N SER A 221 19.98 -22.73 -7.14
CA SER A 221 20.80 -21.89 -8.02
C SER A 221 20.28 -20.47 -8.08
N GLY A 222 21.16 -19.50 -7.79
CA GLY A 222 20.81 -18.09 -7.75
C GLY A 222 20.00 -17.70 -6.49
N LYS A 223 19.09 -16.76 -6.64
CA LYS A 223 18.23 -16.25 -5.57
C LYS A 223 16.95 -17.07 -5.45
N TRP A 224 16.31 -16.92 -4.30
CA TRP A 224 15.05 -17.56 -3.98
C TRP A 224 13.88 -16.62 -4.15
N ARG A 225 12.79 -17.16 -4.71
CA ARG A 225 11.43 -16.69 -4.56
C ARG A 225 10.71 -17.63 -3.60
N LEU A 226 10.26 -17.13 -2.45
CA LEU A 226 9.60 -17.96 -1.44
C LEU A 226 8.09 -17.72 -1.46
N SER A 227 7.33 -18.80 -1.35
CA SER A 227 5.90 -18.77 -1.03
C SER A 227 5.73 -19.35 0.37
N VAL A 228 5.25 -18.51 1.29
CA VAL A 228 5.02 -18.86 2.69
C VAL A 228 3.52 -18.91 2.93
N THR A 229 3.00 -19.99 3.50
CA THR A 229 1.57 -20.15 3.75
C THR A 229 1.30 -20.56 5.20
N SER A 230 0.24 -20.00 5.78
CA SER A 230 -0.21 -20.32 7.14
C SER A 230 -1.73 -20.25 7.21
N LYS A 231 -2.34 -21.15 7.97
CA LYS A 231 -3.77 -21.07 8.33
C LYS A 231 -3.99 -20.19 9.55
N GLU A 232 -2.98 -20.08 10.40
CA GLU A 232 -2.95 -19.19 11.56
C GLU A 232 -2.55 -17.78 11.18
N ASN A 233 -2.92 -16.82 12.02
CA ASN A 233 -2.64 -15.41 11.80
C ASN A 233 -1.17 -15.11 12.13
N ILE A 234 -0.37 -14.89 11.10
CA ILE A 234 1.04 -14.53 11.25
C ILE A 234 1.35 -13.16 10.65
N ARG A 235 2.47 -12.57 11.05
CA ARG A 235 3.09 -11.43 10.38
C ARG A 235 4.45 -11.86 9.88
N LEU A 236 4.73 -11.59 8.61
CA LEU A 236 5.99 -11.98 7.97
C LEU A 236 6.78 -10.73 7.59
N MET A 237 8.07 -10.74 7.87
CA MET A 237 9.01 -9.78 7.32
C MET A 237 10.13 -10.51 6.55
N SER A 238 10.51 -9.97 5.40
CA SER A 238 11.73 -10.32 4.67
C SER A 238 12.76 -9.22 4.92
N LEU A 239 13.86 -9.57 5.59
CA LEU A 239 14.92 -8.64 5.97
C LEU A 239 16.21 -9.01 5.25
N LEU A 240 17.05 -8.00 4.98
CA LEU A 240 18.41 -8.19 4.47
C LEU A 240 19.40 -7.55 5.43
N LYS A 241 20.30 -8.36 5.99
CA LYS A 241 21.37 -7.95 6.90
C LYS A 241 22.69 -7.93 6.14
N ASP A 242 23.45 -6.85 6.19
CA ASP A 242 24.82 -6.85 5.67
C ASP A 242 25.86 -7.16 6.75
N ASN A 243 27.13 -7.30 6.34
CA ASN A 243 28.25 -7.60 7.24
C ASN A 243 28.63 -6.45 8.20
N LYS A 244 28.04 -5.26 8.05
CA LYS A 244 28.16 -4.13 8.97
C LYS A 244 26.97 -4.03 9.91
N GLY A 245 26.02 -4.96 9.79
CA GLY A 245 24.82 -5.05 10.63
C GLY A 245 23.64 -4.26 10.09
N HIS A 246 23.76 -3.51 8.98
CA HIS A 246 22.66 -2.72 8.43
C HIS A 246 21.48 -3.61 8.05
N VAL A 247 20.26 -3.18 8.38
CA VAL A 247 19.03 -3.92 8.04
C VAL A 247 18.21 -3.16 7.02
N SER A 248 18.01 -3.78 5.87
CA SER A 248 17.00 -3.37 4.90
C SER A 248 15.74 -4.20 5.06
N ASN A 249 14.59 -3.54 5.08
CA ASN A 249 13.30 -4.20 5.03
C ASN A 249 12.89 -4.42 3.56
N LEU A 250 12.78 -5.68 3.15
CA LEU A 250 12.29 -6.12 1.84
C LEU A 250 10.88 -6.73 1.95
N SER A 251 10.18 -6.43 3.05
CA SER A 251 8.84 -6.96 3.36
C SER A 251 7.72 -6.18 2.71
N SER A 252 7.92 -4.87 2.52
CA SER A 252 7.23 -4.22 1.41
C SER A 252 7.59 -5.09 0.22
N ASP A 253 6.59 -5.62 -0.48
CA ASP A 253 6.80 -6.30 -1.74
C ASP A 253 7.99 -5.62 -2.46
N ALA A 254 8.86 -6.36 -3.15
CA ALA A 254 9.62 -5.78 -4.26
C ALA A 254 8.66 -5.37 -5.41
N ALA A 255 7.48 -4.87 -5.03
CA ALA A 255 6.24 -4.65 -5.71
C ALA A 255 5.21 -4.00 -4.72
N ASP A 256 5.59 -3.03 -3.86
CA ASP A 256 4.64 -1.92 -3.58
C ASP A 256 4.70 -0.89 -4.74
N ASP A 257 5.53 -1.22 -5.74
CA ASP A 257 5.41 -0.92 -7.17
C ASP A 257 4.64 -2.02 -7.95
N SER A 258 3.79 -2.86 -7.32
CA SER A 258 2.97 -3.87 -8.05
C SER A 258 1.72 -3.30 -8.69
N HIS A 259 1.30 -2.12 -8.25
CA HIS A 259 0.14 -1.45 -8.80
C HIS A 259 0.55 -0.36 -9.77
N LEU A 260 0.00 -0.45 -10.98
CA LEU A 260 0.07 0.57 -12.00
C LEU A 260 -0.22 1.91 -11.34
N SER A 261 0.66 2.88 -11.54
CA SER A 261 0.54 4.19 -10.89
C SER A 261 0.46 5.26 -11.96
N LEU A 262 -0.52 6.17 -11.85
CA LEU A 262 -0.73 7.27 -12.79
C LEU A 262 -0.60 8.60 -12.04
N TYR A 263 0.22 9.51 -12.57
CA TYR A 263 0.42 10.83 -11.99
C TYR A 263 0.58 11.89 -13.08
N SER A 264 0.33 13.15 -12.69
CA SER A 264 0.53 14.32 -13.53
C SER A 264 1.29 15.38 -12.75
N ARG A 265 2.17 16.14 -13.43
CA ARG A 265 2.78 17.35 -12.85
C ARG A 265 1.85 18.56 -12.95
N ASN A 266 0.74 18.44 -13.67
CA ASN A 266 -0.18 19.53 -13.90
C ASN A 266 -1.19 19.72 -12.78
N PHE A 267 -1.58 18.62 -12.11
CA PHE A 267 -2.46 18.61 -10.96
C PHE A 267 -2.25 17.33 -10.14
N ALA A 268 -2.39 17.45 -8.81
CA ALA A 268 -2.41 16.29 -7.92
C ALA A 268 -3.77 15.58 -7.99
N ASN A 269 -3.86 14.34 -7.47
CA ASN A 269 -5.14 13.63 -7.37
C ASN A 269 -6.15 14.43 -6.54
N GLY A 270 -7.35 14.66 -7.08
CA GLY A 270 -8.38 15.55 -6.53
C GLY A 270 -8.06 17.05 -6.66
N GLY A 271 -6.94 17.39 -7.27
CA GLY A 271 -6.48 18.76 -7.50
C GLY A 271 -7.22 19.48 -8.63
N VAL A 272 -6.97 20.78 -8.76
CA VAL A 272 -7.63 21.61 -9.78
C VAL A 272 -6.96 21.44 -11.14
N ILE A 273 -7.72 21.11 -12.17
CA ILE A 273 -7.25 21.06 -13.56
C ILE A 273 -7.01 22.51 -14.04
N PRO A 274 -5.80 22.88 -14.49
CA PRO A 274 -5.52 24.21 -15.02
C PRO A 274 -6.34 24.58 -16.26
N ASP A 275 -6.72 25.86 -16.37
CA ASP A 275 -7.56 26.40 -17.47
C ASP A 275 -7.07 26.01 -18.87
N ARG A 276 -5.76 25.87 -19.09
CA ARG A 276 -5.23 25.51 -20.42
C ARG A 276 -5.73 24.17 -20.96
N PHE A 277 -6.11 23.24 -20.07
CA PHE A 277 -6.66 21.96 -20.48
C PHE A 277 -8.19 21.97 -20.62
N ALA A 278 -8.86 23.05 -20.25
CA ALA A 278 -10.30 23.20 -20.43
C ALA A 278 -10.66 23.55 -21.89
N CYS A 279 -11.92 23.35 -22.27
CA CYS A 279 -12.41 23.69 -23.61
C CYS A 279 -12.35 25.22 -23.84
N THR A 280 -12.36 25.62 -25.11
CA THR A 280 -12.31 27.04 -25.50
C THR A 280 -13.52 27.84 -25.03
N ASP A 281 -14.71 27.21 -24.91
CA ASP A 281 -15.95 27.89 -24.51
C ASP A 281 -15.94 28.40 -23.06
N VAL A 282 -15.12 27.78 -22.21
CA VAL A 282 -14.88 28.20 -20.83
C VAL A 282 -13.56 28.97 -20.65
N GLY A 283 -12.89 29.30 -21.77
CA GLY A 283 -11.67 30.12 -21.79
C GLY A 283 -10.36 29.33 -21.69
N GLY A 284 -10.39 28.02 -21.91
CA GLY A 284 -9.19 27.18 -22.00
C GLY A 284 -8.63 27.08 -23.42
N TYR A 285 -7.64 26.19 -23.59
CA TYR A 285 -6.95 25.96 -24.88
C TYR A 285 -7.18 24.55 -25.43
N ASN A 286 -8.01 23.74 -24.77
CA ASN A 286 -8.34 22.37 -25.14
C ASN A 286 -7.10 21.48 -25.39
N GLN A 287 -6.05 21.68 -24.59
CA GLN A 287 -4.83 20.87 -24.65
C GLN A 287 -4.97 19.65 -23.73
N SER A 288 -4.43 18.50 -24.10
CA SER A 288 -4.42 17.35 -23.20
C SER A 288 -3.36 17.54 -22.09
N PRO A 289 -3.61 17.11 -20.84
CA PRO A 289 -2.62 17.15 -19.76
C PRO A 289 -1.46 16.17 -19.98
N GLU A 290 -0.37 16.41 -19.27
CA GLU A 290 0.73 15.46 -19.14
C GLU A 290 0.37 14.34 -18.17
N PHE A 291 0.71 13.11 -18.54
CA PHE A 291 0.61 11.94 -17.69
C PHE A 291 1.90 11.14 -17.69
N PHE A 292 2.18 10.53 -16.55
CA PHE A 292 3.25 9.58 -16.36
C PHE A 292 2.72 8.37 -15.64
N TRP A 293 3.31 7.22 -15.93
CA TRP A 293 3.04 6.04 -15.16
C TRP A 293 4.27 5.19 -14.92
N SER A 294 4.21 4.49 -13.81
CA SER A 294 5.19 3.49 -13.41
C SER A 294 4.46 2.19 -13.09
N ASN A 295 5.22 1.13 -12.80
CA ASN A 295 4.69 -0.03 -12.08
C ASN A 295 3.68 -0.84 -12.89
N ALA A 296 3.85 -0.87 -14.20
CA ALA A 296 3.05 -1.74 -15.06
C ALA A 296 3.30 -3.21 -14.70
N PRO A 297 2.25 -4.04 -14.55
CA PRO A 297 2.40 -5.47 -14.28
C PRO A 297 3.32 -6.17 -15.28
N VAL A 298 4.03 -7.18 -14.80
CA VAL A 298 4.74 -8.12 -15.68
C VAL A 298 3.74 -8.71 -16.68
N ASN A 299 4.13 -8.80 -17.95
CA ASN A 299 3.31 -9.21 -19.10
C ASN A 299 2.32 -8.16 -19.63
N THR A 300 2.44 -6.88 -19.25
CA THR A 300 1.73 -5.81 -19.95
C THR A 300 2.19 -5.74 -21.41
N GLU A 301 1.27 -5.76 -22.37
CA GLU A 301 1.55 -5.61 -23.81
C GLU A 301 1.29 -4.19 -24.31
N LYS A 302 0.26 -3.54 -23.76
CA LYS A 302 -0.15 -2.17 -24.12
C LYS A 302 -0.94 -1.52 -23.00
N PHE A 303 -1.02 -0.20 -23.04
CA PHE A 303 -1.85 0.60 -22.13
C PHE A 303 -3.04 1.22 -22.83
N VAL A 304 -4.03 1.56 -22.02
CA VAL A 304 -5.21 2.35 -22.41
C VAL A 304 -5.42 3.45 -21.36
N LEU A 305 -5.64 4.69 -21.79
CA LEU A 305 -6.03 5.81 -20.93
C LEU A 305 -7.44 6.26 -21.33
N ILE A 306 -8.36 6.30 -20.37
CA ILE A 306 -9.72 6.80 -20.57
C ILE A 306 -10.00 7.94 -19.61
N MET A 307 -10.57 9.02 -20.14
CA MET A 307 -11.09 10.15 -19.40
C MET A 307 -12.62 10.21 -19.56
N ASP A 308 -13.35 10.18 -18.45
CA ASP A 308 -14.79 10.44 -18.42
C ASP A 308 -15.21 11.28 -17.19
N ASP A 309 -16.44 11.78 -17.24
CA ASP A 309 -17.08 12.63 -16.23
C ASP A 309 -18.45 12.05 -15.85
N GLU A 310 -18.64 11.76 -14.56
CA GLU A 310 -19.87 11.20 -14.00
C GLU A 310 -20.73 12.26 -13.26
N ILE A 311 -20.38 13.54 -13.41
CA ILE A 311 -21.09 14.64 -12.75
C ILE A 311 -22.22 15.15 -13.65
N ALA A 312 -23.42 15.25 -13.06
CA ALA A 312 -24.62 15.74 -13.73
C ALA A 312 -24.36 17.04 -14.53
N PRO A 313 -24.82 17.14 -15.80
CA PRO A 313 -25.86 16.31 -16.42
C PRO A 313 -25.38 14.97 -17.00
N CYS A 314 -24.08 14.65 -16.91
CA CYS A 314 -23.59 13.32 -17.26
C CYS A 314 -24.19 12.27 -16.34
N GLY A 315 -24.44 11.07 -16.86
CA GLY A 315 -24.82 9.91 -16.07
C GLY A 315 -23.63 9.27 -15.37
N VAL A 316 -23.84 8.11 -14.75
CA VAL A 316 -22.77 7.31 -14.15
C VAL A 316 -22.46 6.10 -15.01
N HIS A 317 -21.27 5.53 -14.86
CA HIS A 317 -20.86 4.30 -15.55
C HIS A 317 -20.95 4.42 -17.09
N SER A 318 -21.78 3.61 -17.75
CA SER A 318 -21.96 3.62 -19.20
C SER A 318 -22.55 4.93 -19.71
N ASP A 319 -23.28 5.65 -18.87
CA ASP A 319 -23.97 6.91 -19.21
C ASP A 319 -23.13 8.15 -18.88
N SER A 320 -21.89 7.95 -18.43
CA SER A 320 -20.93 9.04 -18.19
C SER A 320 -20.52 9.71 -19.51
N CYS A 321 -20.06 10.96 -19.42
CA CYS A 321 -19.59 11.69 -20.59
C CYS A 321 -18.14 11.29 -20.88
N PRO A 322 -17.83 10.61 -21.99
CA PRO A 322 -16.44 10.38 -22.39
C PRO A 322 -15.84 11.70 -22.90
N HIS A 323 -14.57 11.91 -22.57
CA HIS A 323 -13.81 13.12 -22.90
C HIS A 323 -12.55 12.82 -23.70
N TRP A 324 -11.93 11.67 -23.45
CA TRP A 324 -10.75 11.23 -24.19
C TRP A 324 -10.55 9.73 -24.03
N SER A 325 -10.16 9.04 -25.10
CA SER A 325 -9.76 7.65 -25.05
C SER A 325 -8.49 7.49 -25.88
N VAL A 326 -7.41 7.02 -25.27
CA VAL A 326 -6.15 6.69 -25.94
C VAL A 326 -5.88 5.21 -25.72
N VAL A 327 -5.79 4.44 -26.81
CA VAL A 327 -5.65 2.99 -26.81
C VAL A 327 -4.42 2.53 -27.57
N ASN A 328 -4.07 1.26 -27.40
CA ASN A 328 -2.90 0.63 -28.01
C ASN A 328 -1.58 1.38 -27.71
N ILE A 329 -1.49 2.05 -26.55
CA ILE A 329 -0.27 2.74 -26.15
C ILE A 329 0.83 1.68 -25.96
N PRO A 330 1.94 1.71 -26.72
CA PRO A 330 2.93 0.63 -26.64
C PRO A 330 3.53 0.49 -25.23
N VAL A 331 3.86 -0.74 -24.84
CA VAL A 331 4.50 -1.02 -23.54
C VAL A 331 5.84 -0.30 -23.35
N GLY A 332 6.48 0.27 -24.38
CA GLY A 332 7.67 1.11 -24.21
C GLY A 332 7.36 2.53 -23.71
N VAL A 333 6.14 3.03 -23.91
CA VAL A 333 5.75 4.40 -23.56
C VAL A 333 5.39 4.48 -22.08
N ARG A 334 5.95 5.46 -21.37
CA ARG A 334 5.72 5.70 -19.94
C ARG A 334 5.18 7.10 -19.63
N THR A 335 4.98 7.91 -20.67
CA THR A 335 4.52 9.28 -20.54
C THR A 335 3.73 9.72 -21.77
N LEU A 336 2.70 10.52 -21.53
CA LEU A 336 2.06 11.37 -22.51
C LEU A 336 2.40 12.81 -22.14
N LYS A 337 3.06 13.54 -23.02
CA LYS A 337 3.33 14.97 -22.80
C LYS A 337 2.06 15.79 -23.00
N GLU A 338 2.04 17.03 -22.49
CA GLU A 338 0.94 17.94 -22.78
C GLU A 338 0.73 18.06 -24.30
N ASN A 339 -0.52 17.95 -24.74
CA ASN A 339 -0.92 18.10 -26.14
C ASN A 339 -0.14 17.21 -27.14
N THR A 340 0.20 15.99 -26.73
CA THR A 340 0.94 15.04 -27.57
C THR A 340 0.08 14.51 -28.72
N VAL A 341 0.69 14.31 -29.90
CA VAL A 341 0.06 13.59 -31.02
C VAL A 341 0.26 12.09 -30.82
N VAL A 342 -0.78 11.35 -30.41
CA VAL A 342 -0.62 9.96 -29.93
C VAL A 342 -0.18 8.98 -31.01
N SER A 343 -0.54 9.25 -32.27
CA SER A 343 -0.15 8.43 -33.43
C SER A 343 1.36 8.44 -33.68
N SER A 344 2.09 9.44 -33.18
CA SER A 344 3.55 9.54 -33.35
C SER A 344 4.34 8.39 -32.70
N PHE A 345 3.72 7.65 -31.77
CA PHE A 345 4.29 6.47 -31.13
C PHE A 345 3.39 5.24 -31.28
N GLY A 346 2.49 5.21 -32.28
CA GLY A 346 1.70 4.01 -32.59
C GLY A 346 0.49 3.76 -31.69
N ALA A 347 0.05 4.75 -30.91
CA ALA A 347 -1.22 4.70 -30.20
C ALA A 347 -2.37 5.27 -31.08
N THR A 348 -3.60 4.97 -30.67
CA THR A 348 -4.83 5.43 -31.33
C THR A 348 -5.66 6.23 -30.34
N GLU A 349 -6.33 7.30 -30.77
CA GLU A 349 -7.34 8.01 -29.95
C GLU A 349 -8.72 8.06 -30.62
N ASN A 350 -9.74 8.50 -29.89
CA ASN A 350 -11.07 8.76 -30.45
C ASN A 350 -11.03 9.85 -31.53
N LEU A 351 -12.02 9.89 -32.44
CA LEU A 351 -11.92 10.67 -33.68
C LEU A 351 -11.73 12.17 -33.46
N ASP A 352 -12.33 12.74 -32.42
CA ASP A 352 -12.21 14.16 -32.10
C ASP A 352 -11.03 14.46 -31.14
N GLY A 353 -10.30 13.42 -30.73
CA GLY A 353 -9.20 13.50 -29.77
C GLY A 353 -9.64 13.98 -28.39
N TYR A 354 -8.74 14.66 -27.69
CA TYR A 354 -9.00 15.19 -26.35
C TYR A 354 -10.05 16.31 -26.36
N PHE A 355 -11.10 16.14 -25.56
CA PHE A 355 -12.06 17.19 -25.25
C PHE A 355 -11.97 17.57 -23.77
N GLY A 356 -11.51 18.79 -23.50
CA GLY A 356 -11.26 19.29 -22.14
C GLY A 356 -12.52 19.58 -21.34
N PRO A 357 -12.39 19.82 -20.03
CA PRO A 357 -13.49 20.28 -19.19
C PRO A 357 -14.24 21.46 -19.82
N CYS A 358 -15.55 21.32 -20.00
CA CYS A 358 -16.39 22.33 -20.66
C CYS A 358 -17.66 22.69 -19.85
N SER A 359 -17.70 22.27 -18.58
CA SER A 359 -18.86 22.51 -17.73
C SER A 359 -18.95 23.95 -17.24
N LYS A 360 -20.20 24.42 -17.05
CA LYS A 360 -20.55 25.70 -16.39
C LYS A 360 -20.70 25.55 -14.87
N SER A 361 -20.49 24.34 -14.34
CA SER A 361 -20.40 24.01 -12.91
C SER A 361 -19.11 23.24 -12.61
N ASN A 362 -18.82 23.03 -11.33
CA ASN A 362 -17.65 22.25 -10.93
C ASN A 362 -17.86 20.77 -11.22
N HIS A 363 -16.97 20.18 -12.01
CA HIS A 363 -17.04 18.77 -12.41
C HIS A 363 -15.74 18.05 -12.03
N ALA A 364 -15.84 16.74 -11.82
CA ALA A 364 -14.73 15.86 -11.53
C ALA A 364 -14.52 14.92 -12.72
N TYR A 365 -13.30 14.91 -13.23
CA TYR A 365 -12.89 14.12 -14.38
C TYR A 365 -11.99 13.00 -13.90
N SER A 366 -12.33 11.77 -14.26
CA SER A 366 -11.55 10.60 -13.90
C SER A 366 -10.70 10.17 -15.09
N PHE A 367 -9.39 10.05 -14.87
CA PHE A 367 -8.43 9.54 -15.83
C PHE A 367 -7.97 8.16 -15.36
N THR A 368 -8.42 7.09 -16.02
CA THR A 368 -8.03 5.72 -15.66
C THR A 368 -7.08 5.15 -16.69
N LEU A 369 -5.92 4.73 -16.23
CA LEU A 369 -4.94 3.98 -17.01
C LEU A 369 -5.13 2.49 -16.74
N TYR A 370 -5.14 1.70 -17.81
CA TYR A 370 -5.27 0.25 -17.79
C TYR A 370 -4.02 -0.38 -18.41
N ALA A 371 -3.50 -1.44 -17.79
CA ALA A 371 -2.48 -2.30 -18.37
C ALA A 371 -3.16 -3.56 -18.93
N LEU A 372 -2.99 -3.80 -20.24
CA LEU A 372 -3.57 -4.97 -20.91
C LEU A 372 -2.51 -6.05 -21.11
N GLY A 373 -2.89 -7.31 -20.88
CA GLY A 373 -2.04 -8.48 -21.01
C GLY A 373 -2.18 -9.21 -22.33
N TYR A 374 -1.58 -10.41 -22.37
CA TYR A 374 -1.46 -11.25 -23.56
C TYR A 374 -2.77 -11.45 -24.32
N GLY A 375 -2.73 -11.21 -25.63
CA GLY A 375 -3.84 -11.49 -26.54
C GLY A 375 -4.92 -10.41 -26.57
N ALA A 376 -4.68 -9.26 -25.94
CA ALA A 376 -5.57 -8.10 -26.04
C ALA A 376 -5.66 -7.65 -27.51
N PRO A 377 -6.87 -7.55 -28.10
CA PRO A 377 -7.02 -7.15 -29.49
C PRO A 377 -6.68 -5.67 -29.68
N ASP A 378 -6.32 -5.26 -30.89
CA ASP A 378 -6.13 -3.85 -31.22
C ASP A 378 -7.49 -3.13 -31.30
N ILE A 379 -7.52 -1.92 -30.77
CA ILE A 379 -8.72 -1.09 -30.69
C ILE A 379 -8.61 0.04 -31.73
N SER A 380 -9.58 0.12 -32.64
CA SER A 380 -9.63 1.12 -33.72
C SER A 380 -10.32 2.39 -33.25
N ALA A 381 -9.98 3.53 -33.86
CA ALA A 381 -10.66 4.80 -33.59
C ALA A 381 -12.18 4.73 -33.87
N THR A 382 -12.60 3.91 -34.84
CA THR A 382 -14.02 3.68 -35.13
C THR A 382 -14.77 2.98 -33.98
N MET A 383 -14.11 2.10 -33.24
CA MET A 383 -14.69 1.49 -32.03
C MET A 383 -14.81 2.49 -30.87
N LEU A 384 -13.95 3.51 -30.85
CA LEU A 384 -13.99 4.59 -29.85
C LEU A 384 -15.05 5.66 -30.16
N GLY A 385 -15.49 5.78 -31.41
CA GLY A 385 -16.42 6.81 -31.84
C GLY A 385 -15.83 8.23 -31.82
N GLN A 386 -16.71 9.23 -31.86
CA GLN A 386 -16.33 10.66 -31.86
C GLN A 386 -15.70 11.08 -30.54
N ASN A 387 -16.43 10.90 -29.44
CA ASN A 387 -16.07 11.42 -28.11
C ASN A 387 -15.26 10.44 -27.25
N GLY A 388 -15.03 9.22 -27.73
CA GLY A 388 -14.43 8.14 -26.94
C GLY A 388 -15.48 7.27 -26.25
N ILE A 389 -14.98 6.38 -25.40
CA ILE A 389 -15.79 5.43 -24.61
C ILE A 389 -15.58 5.68 -23.13
N THR A 390 -16.56 5.26 -22.33
CA THR A 390 -16.48 5.37 -20.88
C THR A 390 -15.64 4.25 -20.28
N ARG A 391 -15.14 4.46 -19.07
CA ARG A 391 -14.43 3.43 -18.29
C ARG A 391 -15.28 2.19 -18.11
N SER A 392 -16.57 2.35 -17.82
CA SER A 392 -17.49 1.22 -17.65
C SER A 392 -17.68 0.40 -18.92
N MET A 393 -17.78 1.05 -20.09
CA MET A 393 -17.89 0.34 -21.37
C MET A 393 -16.61 -0.43 -21.67
N PHE A 394 -15.45 0.22 -21.50
CA PHE A 394 -14.16 -0.43 -21.70
C PHE A 394 -13.95 -1.62 -20.77
N GLU A 395 -14.19 -1.44 -19.47
CA GLU A 395 -14.02 -2.51 -18.48
C GLU A 395 -14.93 -3.70 -18.78
N SER A 396 -16.17 -3.46 -19.21
CA SER A 396 -17.10 -4.52 -19.61
C SER A 396 -16.60 -5.30 -20.84
N SER A 397 -16.07 -4.61 -21.85
CA SER A 397 -15.60 -5.24 -23.09
C SER A 397 -14.24 -5.92 -22.97
N TYR A 398 -13.35 -5.43 -22.11
CA TYR A 398 -11.95 -5.85 -22.05
C TYR A 398 -11.52 -6.48 -20.72
N GLN A 399 -12.45 -6.76 -19.80
CA GLN A 399 -12.15 -7.27 -18.45
C GLN A 399 -11.14 -8.41 -18.42
N ALA A 400 -11.26 -9.37 -19.35
CA ALA A 400 -10.41 -10.56 -19.42
C ALA A 400 -8.93 -10.25 -19.71
N PHE A 401 -8.64 -9.07 -20.26
CA PHE A 401 -7.29 -8.65 -20.62
C PHE A 401 -6.68 -7.65 -19.63
N ILE A 402 -7.47 -7.06 -18.74
CA ILE A 402 -6.99 -6.06 -17.79
C ILE A 402 -6.17 -6.76 -16.70
N LEU A 403 -4.86 -6.50 -16.69
CA LEU A 403 -3.94 -7.00 -15.65
C LEU A 403 -4.00 -6.13 -14.40
N ASP A 404 -4.10 -4.81 -14.59
CA ASP A 404 -4.23 -3.83 -13.51
C ASP A 404 -4.76 -2.49 -14.04
N LYS A 405 -5.25 -1.64 -13.14
CA LYS A 405 -5.74 -0.30 -13.45
C LYS A 405 -5.53 0.68 -12.31
N THR A 406 -5.45 1.96 -12.65
CA THR A 406 -5.30 3.05 -11.68
C THR A 406 -5.97 4.32 -12.16
N THR A 407 -6.46 5.14 -11.23
CA THR A 407 -7.26 6.33 -11.56
C THR A 407 -6.69 7.57 -10.89
N LEU A 408 -6.47 8.60 -11.70
CA LEU A 408 -6.19 9.96 -11.26
C LEU A 408 -7.45 10.81 -11.47
N MET A 409 -7.91 11.51 -10.45
CA MET A 409 -9.06 12.42 -10.55
C MET A 409 -8.60 13.87 -10.59
N GLY A 410 -9.17 14.68 -11.48
CA GLY A 410 -8.97 16.13 -11.51
C GLY A 410 -10.31 16.85 -11.40
N VAL A 411 -10.33 18.00 -10.73
CA VAL A 411 -11.54 18.84 -10.59
C VAL A 411 -11.38 20.10 -11.42
N TYR A 412 -12.32 20.36 -12.34
CA TYR A 412 -12.39 21.67 -12.97
C TYR A 412 -13.35 22.57 -12.19
N ARG A 413 -12.88 23.76 -11.82
CA ARG A 413 -13.68 24.74 -11.08
C ARG A 413 -13.99 25.93 -11.97
N VAL A 414 -15.27 26.27 -12.09
CA VAL A 414 -15.66 27.46 -12.85
C VAL A 414 -15.32 28.69 -12.03
N ALA A 415 -14.50 29.58 -12.59
CA ALA A 415 -14.12 30.81 -11.92
C ALA A 415 -15.37 31.69 -11.65
N PRO A 416 -15.54 32.23 -10.44
CA PRO A 416 -16.62 33.17 -10.17
C PRO A 416 -16.41 34.46 -10.99
N GLY A 417 -17.22 34.65 -12.03
CA GLY A 417 -17.49 35.95 -12.63
C GLY A 417 -16.33 36.64 -13.36
N LYS A 418 -15.75 36.04 -14.41
CA LYS A 418 -15.17 36.87 -15.49
C LYS A 418 -16.32 37.47 -16.30
N LYS A 419 -16.76 38.68 -15.93
CA LYS A 419 -17.67 39.50 -16.77
C LYS A 419 -17.05 39.60 -18.17
N LYS A 420 -17.68 38.95 -19.16
CA LYS A 420 -17.34 39.14 -20.58
C LYS A 420 -17.36 40.63 -20.86
N HIS A 421 -16.20 41.24 -21.10
CA HIS A 421 -16.14 42.55 -21.74
C HIS A 421 -16.69 42.34 -23.16
N LYS A 422 -17.93 42.77 -23.38
CA LYS A 422 -18.44 43.00 -24.74
C LYS A 422 -17.56 44.09 -25.34
N VAL A 423 -16.68 43.73 -26.25
CA VAL A 423 -16.10 44.67 -27.20
C VAL A 423 -17.29 45.18 -28.03
N LYS A 424 -17.56 46.48 -27.92
CA LYS A 424 -18.52 47.19 -28.76
C LYS A 424 -17.91 47.49 -30.11
#